data_AF-A0A971NMT7-F1
#
_entry.id   AF-A0A971NMT7-F1
#
_cell.length_a   1.000
_cell.length_b   1.000
_cell.length_c   1.000
_cell.angle_alpha   90.00
_cell.angle_beta   90.00
_cell.angle_gamma   90.00
#
_symmetry.space_group_name_H-M   'P 1'
#
loop_
_entity.id
_entity.type
_entity.pdbx_description
1 polymer ?
#
loop_
_entity_poly.entity_id
_entity_poly.type
_entity_poly.pdbx_seq_one_letter_code
_entity_poly.pdbx_strand_id
1 'polypeptide(L)' 'MANVVVVGTQWGDEGKGKVVDLLTERSDLIIRFQGGNNAGHTLVVGDKKVILHL' A
#
# COMPACT_ATOMS: atom_id res chain seq x y z
N MET A 1 4.96 -11.36 18.75
CA MET A 1 4.02 -10.86 17.72
C MET A 1 4.85 -10.39 16.54
N ALA A 2 4.52 -10.78 15.31
CA ALA A 2 5.32 -10.45 14.13
C ALA A 2 4.64 -9.34 13.33
N ASN A 3 5.41 -8.31 12.96
CA ASN A 3 4.94 -7.22 12.12
C ASN A 3 5.49 -7.39 10.70
N VAL A 4 4.70 -7.04 9.69
CA VAL A 4 5.12 -7.09 8.29
C VAL A 4 5.45 -5.68 7.82
N VAL A 5 6.62 -5.52 7.20
CA VAL A 5 7.05 -4.26 6.59
C VAL A 5 7.18 -4.47 5.09
N VAL A 6 6.45 -3.66 4.31
CA VAL A 6 6.56 -3.63 2.86
C VAL A 6 7.37 -2.40 2.44
N VAL A 7 8.50 -2.61 1.77
CA VAL A 7 9.39 -1.56 1.27
C VAL A 7 9.69 -1.72 -0.21
N GLY A 8 10.03 -0.60 -0.86
CA GLY A 8 10.54 -0.62 -2.23
C GLY A 8 12.04 -0.85 -2.19
N THR A 9 12.53 -1.75 -3.04
CA THR A 9 13.96 -2.07 -3.15
C THR A 9 14.62 -1.36 -4.33
N GLN A 10 13.86 -0.56 -5.08
CA GLN A 10 14.28 0.17 -6.27
C GLN A 10 13.93 1.66 -6.10
N TRP A 11 13.68 2.35 -7.21
CA TRP A 11 13.39 3.78 -7.27
C TRP A 11 11.89 4.08 -7.49
N GLY A 12 11.00 3.36 -6.81
CA GLY A 12 9.57 3.57 -6.94
C GLY A 12 8.92 2.69 -8.01
N ASP A 13 7.58 2.78 -8.09
CA ASP A 13 6.72 2.04 -9.03
C ASP A 13 6.90 0.50 -9.06
N GLU A 14 7.40 -0.10 -7.98
CA GLU A 14 7.61 -1.54 -7.86
C GLU A 14 6.29 -2.33 -7.65
N GLY A 15 5.14 -1.66 -7.72
CA GLY A 15 3.84 -2.30 -7.52
C GLY A 15 3.54 -2.67 -6.05
N LYS A 16 4.22 -2.06 -5.08
CA LYS A 16 4.03 -2.31 -3.63
C LYS A 16 2.57 -2.30 -3.20
N GLY A 17 1.77 -1.42 -3.80
CA GLY A 17 0.34 -1.34 -3.54
C GLY A 17 -0.38 -2.68 -3.66
N LYS A 18 -0.08 -3.47 -4.69
CA LYS A 18 -0.69 -4.80 -4.88
C LYS A 18 -0.33 -5.77 -3.76
N VAL A 19 0.90 -5.69 -3.23
CA VAL A 19 1.34 -6.51 -2.10
C VAL A 19 0.66 -6.05 -0.81
N VAL A 20 0.56 -4.74 -0.59
CA VAL A 20 -0.16 -4.16 0.56
C VAL A 20 -1.62 -4.58 0.54
N ASP A 21 -2.29 -4.50 -0.62
CA ASP A 21 -3.69 -4.92 -0.80
C ASP A 21 -3.90 -6.40 -0.39
N LEU A 22 -3.05 -7.31 -0.88
CA LEU A 22 -3.09 -8.73 -0.51
C LEU A 22 -2.90 -8.98 0.99
N LEU A 23 -2.01 -8.22 1.63
CA LEU A 23 -1.73 -8.38 3.07
C LEU A 23 -2.78 -7.70 3.95
N THR A 24 -3.57 -6.77 3.41
CA THR A 24 -4.54 -5.98 4.17
C THR A 24 -5.67 -6.86 4.71
N GLU A 25 -6.07 -7.92 4.00
CA GLU A 25 -7.10 -8.87 4.45
C GLU A 25 -6.79 -9.50 5.82
N ARG A 26 -5.50 -9.66 6.16
CA ARG A 26 -5.03 -10.30 7.39
C ARG A 26 -4.46 -9.33 8.42
N SER A 27 -4.62 -8.03 8.19
CA SER A 27 -3.99 -6.99 9.00
C SER A 27 -5.05 -6.16 9.72
N ASP A 28 -4.95 -6.04 11.04
CA ASP A 28 -5.85 -5.18 11.82
C ASP A 28 -5.56 -3.68 11.61
N LEU A 29 -4.31 -3.33 11.27
CA LEU A 29 -3.83 -1.96 11.12
C LEU A 29 -2.92 -1.81 9.90
N ILE A 30 -3.13 -0.76 9.12
CA ILE A 30 -2.28 -0.34 8.00
C ILE A 30 -1.67 1.02 8.34
N ILE A 31 -0.33 1.09 8.38
CA ILE A 31 0.40 2.28 8.85
C ILE A 31 1.34 2.79 7.75
N ARG A 32 1.17 4.05 7.35
CA ARG A 32 2.09 4.76 6.45
C ARG A 32 3.09 5.54 7.32
N PHE A 33 4.39 5.22 7.22
CA PHE A 33 5.40 5.73 8.14
C PHE A 33 6.33 6.81 7.58
N GLN A 34 6.36 7.04 6.25
CA GLN A 34 7.19 8.09 5.62
C GLN A 34 6.59 8.56 4.28
N GLY A 35 7.02 9.72 3.79
CA GLY A 35 6.59 10.32 2.52
C GLY A 35 5.42 11.29 2.68
N GLY A 36 4.81 11.69 1.56
CA GLY A 36 3.69 12.64 1.49
C GLY A 36 2.64 12.24 0.45
N ASN A 37 2.04 13.23 -0.20
CA ASN A 37 1.11 13.08 -1.32
C ASN A 37 1.78 12.60 -2.62
N ASN A 38 3.12 12.58 -2.64
CA ASN A 38 3.95 12.00 -3.69
C ASN A 38 3.91 10.46 -3.72
N ALA A 39 3.31 9.82 -2.71
CA ALA A 39 2.95 8.41 -2.78
C ALA A 39 1.56 8.27 -3.40
N GLY A 40 1.41 7.30 -4.30
CA GLY A 40 0.13 6.96 -4.90
C GLY A 40 -0.13 5.47 -4.77
N HIS A 41 -1.34 5.11 -4.37
CA HIS A 41 -1.81 3.73 -4.46
C HIS A 41 -3.19 3.69 -5.11
N THR A 42 -3.26 3.03 -6.27
CA THR A 42 -4.54 2.69 -6.89
C THR A 42 -5.05 1.36 -6.33
N LEU A 43 -6.25 1.38 -5.79
CA LEU A 43 -7.02 0.21 -5.36
C LEU A 43 -8.18 -0.02 -6.33
N VAL A 44 -8.54 -1.29 -6.52
CA VAL A 44 -9.78 -1.68 -7.20
C VAL A 44 -10.60 -2.48 -6.20
N VAL A 45 -11.69 -1.91 -5.70
CA VAL A 45 -12.57 -2.53 -4.70
C VAL A 45 -13.89 -2.84 -5.40
N GLY A 46 -14.10 -4.11 -5.75
CA GLY A 46 -15.17 -4.51 -6.67
C GLY A 46 -15.01 -3.81 -8.01
N ASP A 47 -16.04 -3.08 -8.46
CA ASP A 47 -16.02 -2.34 -9.72
C ASP A 47 -15.50 -0.89 -9.57
N LYS A 48 -15.09 -0.49 -8.36
CA LYS A 48 -14.66 0.89 -8.08
C LYS A 48 -13.15 1.01 -8.03
N LYS A 49 -12.62 1.88 -8.87
CA LYS A 49 -11.22 2.34 -8.80
C LYS A 49 -11.10 3.49 -7.81
N VAL A 50 -10.23 3.35 -6.81
CA VAL A 50 -9.92 4.38 -5.82
C VAL A 50 -8.44 4.73 -5.93
N ILE A 51 -8.14 6.02 -6.08
CA ILE A 51 -6.76 6.52 -6.11
C ILE A 51 -6.50 7.21 -4.78
N LEU A 52 -5.57 6.66 -3.99
CA LEU A 52 -5.18 7.21 -2.72
C LEU A 52 -3.90 8.03 -2.88
N HIS A 53 -3.98 9.27 -2.45
CA HIS A 53 -2.86 10.13 -2.09
C HIS A 53 -3.08 10.59 -0.65
N LEU A 54 -1.99 10.93 0.04
CA LEU A 54 -2.04 11.51 1.39
C LEU A 54 -2.13 13.03 1.35
#